data_AF-A0A4R3AX34-F1
#
_entry.id   AF-A0A4R3AX34-F1
#
_cell.length_a   1.000
_cell.length_b   1.000
_cell.length_c   1.000
_cell.angle_alpha   90.00
_cell.angle_beta   90.00
_cell.angle_gamma   90.00
#
_symmetry.space_group_name_H-M   'P 1'
#
loop_
_entity.id
_entity.type
_entity.pdbx_description
1 polymer ?
#
loop_
_entity_poly.entity_id
_entity_poly.type
_entity_poly.pdbx_seq_one_letter_code
_entity_poly.pdbx_strand_id
1 'polypeptide(L)' 'MYDIKDFSEEQKHKIAIIRDEYVFKELFIQNIEILEQYALSIVKDDCHAEDVASEVFWEIWNMGPKLTEIKSVSAYLYR' A
#
# COMPACT_ATOMS: atom_id res chain seq x y z
N MET A 1 -8.67 -0.36 -15.58
CA MET A 1 -7.88 -1.35 -14.82
C MET A 1 -7.07 -0.53 -13.84
N TYR A 2 -7.27 -0.72 -12.54
CA TYR A 2 -6.58 0.03 -11.51
C TYR A 2 -5.14 -0.48 -11.44
N ASP A 3 -4.17 0.28 -11.98
CA ASP A 3 -2.76 -0.13 -11.98
C ASP A 3 -2.06 0.49 -10.77
N ILE A 4 -2.07 -0.23 -9.64
CA ILE A 4 -1.19 0.06 -8.51
C ILE A 4 0.25 -0.07 -8.98
N LYS A 5 1.06 0.95 -8.68
CA LYS A 5 2.48 0.92 -8.96
C LYS A 5 3.18 0.05 -7.91
N ASP A 6 3.69 -1.09 -8.36
CA ASP A 6 4.38 -2.03 -7.50
C ASP A 6 5.69 -1.45 -6.96
N PHE A 7 6.10 -1.93 -5.78
CA PHE A 7 7.24 -1.38 -5.07
C PHE A 7 8.52 -2.04 -5.60
N SER A 8 9.54 -1.24 -5.92
CA SER A 8 10.85 -1.79 -6.28
C SER A 8 11.51 -2.46 -5.07
N GLU A 9 12.44 -3.39 -5.31
CA GLU A 9 13.21 -4.03 -4.24
C GLU A 9 13.97 -3.01 -3.38
N GLU A 10 14.46 -1.92 -3.99
CA GLU A 10 15.10 -0.81 -3.27
C GLU A 10 14.09 -0.08 -2.37
N GLN A 11 12.89 0.21 -2.87
CA GLN A 11 11.84 0.87 -2.09
C GLN A 11 11.36 0.00 -0.93
N LYS A 12 11.14 -1.31 -1.18
CA LYS A 12 10.82 -2.28 -0.13
C LYS A 12 11.89 -2.29 0.94
N HIS A 13 13.17 -2.31 0.57
CA HIS A 13 14.27 -2.28 1.54
C HIS A 13 14.31 -0.97 2.36
N LYS A 14 14.12 0.19 1.70
CA LYS A 14 14.08 1.50 2.37
C LYS A 14 12.93 1.58 3.39
N ILE A 15 11.75 1.08 3.04
CA ILE A 15 10.58 1.07 3.94
C ILE A 15 10.75 0.03 5.06
N ALA A 16 11.15 -1.19 4.72
CA ALA A 16 11.19 -2.33 5.63
C ALA A 16 12.31 -2.24 6.67
N ILE A 17 13.51 -1.84 6.24
CA ILE A 17 14.75 -1.92 7.03
C ILE A 17 15.17 -0.54 7.52
N ILE A 18 15.25 0.42 6.60
CA ILE A 18 15.70 1.79 6.91
C ILE A 18 14.59 2.60 7.60
N ARG A 19 13.33 2.13 7.52
CA ARG A 19 12.14 2.84 8.02
C ARG A 19 12.05 4.24 7.42
N ASP A 20 12.34 4.36 6.13
CA ASP A 20 12.30 5.62 5.40
C ASP A 20 10.84 6.05 5.17
N GLU A 21 10.39 6.98 6.00
CA GLU A 21 9.03 7.55 5.95
C GLU A 21 8.78 8.36 4.67
N TYR A 22 9.81 8.97 4.07
CA TYR A 22 9.65 9.78 2.88
C TYR A 22 9.29 8.90 1.68
N VAL A 23 10.03 7.82 1.47
CA VAL A 23 9.76 6.84 0.41
C VAL A 23 8.41 6.17 0.61
N PHE A 24 8.06 5.84 1.86
CA PHE A 24 6.74 5.29 2.18
C PHE A 24 5.62 6.28 1.82
N LYS A 25 5.77 7.56 2.18
CA LYS A 25 4.78 8.60 1.91
C LYS A 25 4.60 8.87 0.42
N GLU A 26 5.68 8.90 -0.37
CA GLU A 26 5.57 9.05 -1.82
C GLU A 26 4.78 7.90 -2.45
N LEU A 27 4.99 6.67 -1.99
CA LEU A 27 4.26 5.49 -2.47
C LEU A 27 2.80 5.49 -2.01
N PHE A 28 2.53 5.96 -0.79
CA PHE A 28 1.18 6.16 -0.29
C PHE A 28 0.42 7.11 -1.21
N ILE A 29 0.95 8.31 -1.45
CA ILE A 29 0.29 9.34 -2.29
C ILE A 29 0.04 8.83 -3.71
N GLN A 30 0.96 8.03 -4.27
CA GLN A 30 0.81 7.48 -5.63
C GLN A 30 -0.29 6.42 -5.76
N ASN A 31 -0.62 5.72 -4.68
CA ASN A 31 -1.47 4.53 -4.74
C ASN A 31 -2.77 4.65 -3.92
N ILE A 32 -2.88 5.62 -3.01
CA ILE A 32 -4.03 5.77 -2.11
C ILE A 32 -5.34 5.96 -2.87
N GLU A 33 -5.37 6.85 -3.87
CA GLU A 33 -6.58 7.12 -4.67
C GLU A 33 -7.06 5.86 -5.42
N ILE A 34 -6.13 5.05 -5.91
CA ILE A 34 -6.43 3.80 -6.62
C ILE A 34 -7.02 2.77 -5.65
N LEU A 35 -6.45 2.71 -4.44
CA LEU A 35 -6.85 1.76 -3.42
C LEU A 35 -8.19 2.13 -2.79
N GLU A 36 -8.44 3.42 -2.58
CA GLU A 36 -9.74 3.96 -2.16
C GLU A 36 -10.81 3.66 -3.20
N GLN A 37 -10.57 3.88 -4.49
CA GLN A 37 -11.53 3.55 -5.54
C GLN A 37 -11.83 2.04 -5.59
N TYR A 38 -10.81 1.20 -5.36
CA TYR A 38 -11.00 -0.24 -5.25
C TYR A 38 -11.82 -0.61 -4.00
N ALA A 39 -11.46 -0.08 -2.83
CA ALA A 39 -12.18 -0.30 -1.59
C ALA A 39 -13.64 0.15 -1.71
N LEU A 40 -13.88 1.33 -2.29
CA LEU A 40 -15.21 1.88 -2.57
C LEU A 40 -16.06 0.94 -3.43
N SER A 41 -15.45 0.27 -4.42
CA SER A 41 -16.16 -0.72 -5.24
C SER A 41 -16.68 -1.92 -4.43
N ILE A 42 -16.08 -2.21 -3.27
CA ILE A 42 -16.41 -3.30 -2.36
C ILE A 42 -17.34 -2.82 -1.24
N VAL A 43 -16.94 -1.80 -0.48
CA VAL A 43 -17.65 -1.34 0.72
C VAL A 43 -18.80 -0.40 0.40
N LYS A 44 -18.80 0.24 -0.78
CA LYS A 44 -19.85 1.15 -1.28
C LYS A 44 -20.15 2.33 -0.36
N ASP A 45 -19.17 2.74 0.43
CA ASP A 45 -19.22 3.86 1.36
C ASP A 45 -17.86 4.57 1.32
N ASP A 46 -17.87 5.87 1.06
CA ASP A 46 -16.65 6.66 0.83
C ASP A 46 -15.77 6.72 2.09
N CYS A 47 -16.37 6.95 3.27
CA CYS A 47 -15.64 7.03 4.53
C CYS A 47 -14.98 5.69 4.88
N HIS A 48 -15.72 4.59 4.73
CA HIS A 48 -15.14 3.26 4.98
C HIS A 48 -14.08 2.88 3.94
N ALA A 49 -14.18 3.38 2.72
CA ALA A 49 -13.18 3.11 1.68
C ALA A 49 -11.83 3.77 2.02
N GLU A 50 -11.85 5.02 2.50
CA GLU A 50 -10.66 5.73 2.99
C GLU A 50 -10.04 5.03 4.20
N ASP A 51 -10.87 4.61 5.17
CA ASP A 51 -10.42 3.89 6.36
C ASP A 51 -9.74 2.57 6.01
N VAL A 52 -10.36 1.76 5.14
CA VAL A 52 -9.80 0.48 4.66
C VAL A 52 -8.48 0.71 3.94
N ALA A 53 -8.40 1.71 3.07
CA ALA A 53 -7.18 1.98 2.34
C ALA A 53 -6.04 2.42 3.26
N SER A 54 -6.35 3.26 4.26
CA SER A 54 -5.40 3.70 5.28
C SER A 54 -4.91 2.55 6.15
N GLU A 55 -5.80 1.66 6.59
CA GLU A 55 -5.45 0.48 7.38
C GLU A 55 -4.50 -0.46 6.62
N VAL A 56 -4.77 -0.68 5.34
CA VAL A 56 -3.92 -1.50 4.47
C VAL A 56 -2.49 -0.95 4.36
N PHE A 57 -2.33 0.37 4.17
CA PHE A 57 -0.98 0.98 4.19
C PHE A 57 -0.32 0.88 5.56
N TRP A 58 -1.09 1.02 6.63
CA TRP A 58 -0.58 0.86 7.99
C TRP A 58 -0.07 -0.57 8.23
N GLU A 59 -0.75 -1.59 7.72
CA GLU A 59 -0.26 -2.97 7.76
C GLU A 59 1.06 -3.14 6.99
N ILE A 60 1.17 -2.58 5.78
CA ILE A 60 2.41 -2.62 4.98
C ILE A 60 3.58 -2.00 5.77
N TRP A 61 3.34 -0.86 6.42
CA TRP A 61 4.35 -0.23 7.26
C TRP A 61 4.75 -1.12 8.43
N ASN A 62 3.81 -1.84 9.04
CA ASN A 62 4.07 -2.73 10.18
C ASN A 62 4.63 -4.10 9.79
N MET A 63 4.52 -4.52 8.53
CA MET A 63 5.15 -5.76 8.05
C MET A 63 6.67 -5.76 8.23
N GLY A 64 7.30 -4.58 8.20
CA GLY A 64 8.74 -4.44 8.41
C GLY A 64 9.52 -5.33 7.44
N PRO A 65 10.47 -6.17 7.92
CA PRO A 65 11.28 -7.04 7.06
C PRO A 65 10.48 -7.97 6.14
N LYS A 66 9.26 -8.38 6.52
CA LYS A 66 8.43 -9.27 5.69
C LYS A 66 8.05 -8.62 4.35
N LEU A 67 8.04 -7.29 4.27
CA LEU A 67 7.76 -6.56 3.04
C LEU A 67 8.76 -6.88 1.93
N THR A 68 10.02 -7.20 2.25
CA THR A 68 11.04 -7.56 1.26
C THR A 68 10.84 -8.96 0.67
N GLU A 69 10.08 -9.81 1.35
CA GLU A 69 9.74 -11.17 0.87
C GLU A 69 8.52 -11.16 -0.07
N ILE A 70 7.75 -10.07 -0.06
CA ILE A 70 6.56 -9.92 -0.90
C ILE A 70 7.00 -9.64 -2.33
N LYS A 71 6.66 -10.56 -3.24
CA LYS A 71 6.96 -10.42 -4.67
C LYS A 71 6.27 -9.21 -5.29
N SER A 72 5.00 -9.01 -4.97
CA SER A 72 4.19 -7.92 -5.50
C SER A 72 3.28 -7.37 -4.42
N VAL A 73 3.42 -6.08 -4.13
CA VAL A 73 2.62 -5.39 -3.14
C VAL A 73 1.19 -5.23 -3.67
N SER A 74 1.01 -4.90 -4.95
CA SER A 74 -0.33 -4.83 -5.55
C SER A 74 -1.11 -6.14 -5.41
N ALA A 75 -0.46 -7.30 -5.59
CA ALA A 75 -1.10 -8.60 -5.37
C ALA A 75 -1.45 -8.87 -3.89
N TYR A 76 -0.70 -8.31 -2.94
CA TYR A 76 -1.05 -8.36 -1.52
C TYR A 76 -2.26 -7.46 -1.21
N LEU A 77 -2.34 -6.30 -1.85
CA LEU A 77 -3.39 -5.30 -1.64
C LEU A 77 -4.76 -5.69 -2.21
N TYR A 78 -4.79 -6.47 -3.29
CA TYR A 78 -6.03 -6.91 -3.95
C TYR A 78 -6.59 -8.25 -3.47
N ARG A 79 -6.08 -8.77 -2.34
CA ARG A 79 -6.41 -10.12 -1.86
C ARG A 79 -7.52 -10.10 -0.81
#